data_AF-A0A8B8HV89-F1
#
_entry.id   AF-A0A8B8HV89-F1
#
_cell.length_a   1.000
_cell.length_b   1.000
_cell.length_c   1.000
_cell.angle_alpha   90.00
_cell.angle_beta   90.00
_cell.angle_gamma   90.00
#
_symmetry.space_group_name_H-M   'P 1'
#
loop_
_entity.id
_entity.type
_entity.pdbx_description
1 polymer ?
#
loop_
_entity_poly.entity_id
_entity_poly.type
_entity_poly.pdbx_seq_one_letter_code
_entity_poly.pdbx_strand_id
1 'polypeptide(L)'
;MFRVLFHLTVVTINSFVLWYDQTYIVLPLPVKEMETLPLKSRSMFLTIWCLILQTVYHFIALLNDIFGSNAKTPKKPPIIRQIKDTLFSLAFATAIYVSIAFWSIYAIDKELIFPEHIEKLYHPSFNHVLHTTVSVFIIIELLTSYRNYPSRKIGFSVMLTFFISYIVWFFTIYAKTGAWVYPVFKLFTWPLRVVFIVLSISTAALLYMFGEKLNNFVCSHKKESYSVGIQNGTSQGKKKRT
;
A
#
# COMPACT_ATOMS: atom_id res chain seq x y z
N MET A 1 22.84 -1.08 5.07
CA MET A 1 22.46 -0.07 6.07
C MET A 1 21.24 0.76 5.66
N PHE A 2 21.26 1.44 4.49
CA PHE A 2 20.12 2.27 4.04
C PHE A 2 18.74 1.59 4.07
N ARG A 3 18.59 0.39 3.50
CA ARG A 3 17.27 -0.29 3.42
C ARG A 3 16.70 -0.68 4.78
N VAL A 4 17.56 -1.15 5.69
CA VAL A 4 17.20 -1.46 7.08
C VAL A 4 16.65 -0.21 7.77
N LEU A 5 17.36 0.91 7.66
CA LEU A 5 16.92 2.18 8.24
C LEU A 5 15.61 2.66 7.60
N PHE A 6 15.48 2.57 6.27
CA PHE A 6 14.27 2.94 5.56
C PHE A 6 13.06 2.12 6.05
N HIS A 7 13.16 0.79 6.04
CA HIS A 7 12.06 -0.07 6.48
C HIS A 7 11.71 0.11 7.97
N LEU A 8 12.72 0.24 8.84
CA LEU A 8 12.51 0.54 10.25
C LEU A 8 11.75 1.86 10.44
N THR A 9 12.18 2.92 9.76
CA THR A 9 11.52 4.23 9.81
C THR A 9 10.06 4.16 9.37
N VAL A 10 9.76 3.48 8.26
CA VAL A 10 8.37 3.34 7.79
C VAL A 10 7.51 2.57 8.81
N VAL A 11 8.03 1.47 9.35
CA VAL A 11 7.32 0.69 10.38
C VAL A 11 7.07 1.54 11.62
N THR A 12 8.07 2.30 12.08
CA THR A 12 7.94 3.18 13.25
C THR A 12 6.91 4.28 13.03
N ILE A 13 6.95 4.99 11.88
CA ILE A 13 6.00 6.06 11.56
C ILE A 13 4.58 5.52 11.51
N ASN A 14 4.35 4.43 10.77
CA ASN A 14 3.00 3.87 10.64
C ASN A 14 2.47 3.34 11.97
N SER A 15 3.32 2.67 12.76
CA SER A 15 2.95 2.16 14.07
C SER A 15 2.64 3.29 15.05
N PHE A 16 3.41 4.39 15.01
CA PHE A 16 3.16 5.57 15.83
C PHE A 16 1.82 6.23 15.47
N VAL A 17 1.52 6.44 14.19
CA VAL A 17 0.24 7.04 13.76
C VAL A 17 -0.94 6.15 14.15
N LEU A 18 -0.83 4.83 13.96
CA LEU A 18 -1.87 3.90 14.37
C LEU A 18 -2.05 3.89 15.89
N TRP A 19 -0.97 3.81 16.66
CA TRP A 19 -1.04 3.88 18.12
C TRP A 19 -1.65 5.19 18.62
N TYR A 20 -1.25 6.33 18.06
CA TYR A 20 -1.78 7.63 18.44
C TYR A 20 -3.27 7.73 18.13
N ASP A 21 -3.70 7.36 16.92
CA ASP A 21 -5.13 7.36 16.56
C ASP A 21 -5.94 6.47 17.52
N GLN A 22 -5.43 5.27 17.82
CA GLN A 22 -6.12 4.34 18.70
C GLN A 22 -6.11 4.77 20.17
N THR A 23 -5.16 5.60 20.60
CA THR A 23 -5.05 6.03 22.00
C THR A 23 -5.79 7.33 22.26
N TYR A 24 -5.62 8.33 21.38
CA TYR A 24 -6.02 9.71 21.67
C TYR A 24 -7.19 10.23 20.84
N ILE A 25 -7.50 9.62 19.68
CA ILE A 25 -8.56 10.14 18.80
C ILE A 25 -9.88 9.42 19.10
N VAL A 26 -10.88 10.19 19.54
CA VAL A 26 -12.28 9.73 19.60
C VAL A 26 -12.99 10.21 18.34
N LEU A 27 -13.45 9.27 17.53
CA LEU A 27 -14.12 9.56 16.26
C LEU A 27 -15.62 9.74 16.52
N PRO A 28 -16.25 10.85 16.11
CA PRO A 28 -17.70 10.98 16.18
C PRO A 28 -18.32 10.08 15.12
N LEU A 29 -19.04 9.06 15.57
CA LEU A 29 -19.65 8.06 14.71
C LEU A 29 -21.06 8.49 14.31
N PRO A 30 -21.50 8.16 13.08
CA PRO A 30 -22.85 8.54 12.62
C PRO A 30 -23.96 7.80 13.38
N VAL A 31 -23.66 6.61 13.90
CA VAL A 31 -24.58 5.77 14.68
C VAL A 31 -23.83 5.01 15.77
N LYS A 32 -24.47 4.74 16.91
CA LYS A 32 -23.84 4.18 18.11
C LYS A 32 -23.35 2.75 17.92
N GLU A 33 -24.03 1.98 17.06
CA GLU A 33 -23.70 0.59 16.75
C GLU A 33 -22.28 0.46 16.19
N MET A 34 -21.75 1.52 15.56
CA MET A 34 -20.38 1.53 15.04
C MET A 34 -19.31 1.55 16.14
N GLU A 35 -19.63 1.92 17.39
CA GLU A 35 -18.66 1.94 18.51
C GLU A 35 -18.09 0.54 18.80
N THR A 36 -18.87 -0.50 18.49
CA THR A 36 -18.50 -1.91 18.72
C THR A 36 -17.55 -2.48 17.66
N LEU A 37 -17.30 -1.73 16.59
CA LEU A 37 -16.47 -2.20 15.47
C LEU A 37 -14.98 -2.28 15.88
N PRO A 38 -14.22 -3.26 15.36
CA PRO A 38 -12.80 -3.41 15.65
C PRO A 38 -11.98 -2.15 15.38
N LEU A 39 -10.90 -1.99 16.15
CA LEU A 39 -9.97 -0.84 16.09
C LEU A 39 -10.65 0.50 16.38
N LYS A 40 -11.52 0.57 17.40
CA LYS A 40 -12.32 1.77 17.70
C LYS A 40 -13.01 2.31 16.45
N SER A 41 -13.67 1.40 15.72
CA SER A 41 -14.34 1.65 14.44
C SER A 41 -13.46 1.91 13.23
N ARG A 42 -12.13 2.01 13.34
CA ARG A 42 -11.24 2.30 12.20
C ARG A 42 -11.19 1.18 11.16
N SER A 43 -11.53 -0.06 11.55
CA SER A 43 -11.58 -1.19 10.62
C SER A 43 -12.57 -0.98 9.47
N MET A 44 -13.50 -0.01 9.55
CA MET A 44 -14.40 0.33 8.47
C MET A 44 -13.73 1.04 7.28
N PHE A 45 -12.55 1.63 7.47
CA PHE A 45 -11.86 2.40 6.44
C PHE A 45 -10.79 1.60 5.71
N LEU A 46 -10.83 1.57 4.37
CA LEU A 46 -9.80 0.93 3.56
C LEU A 46 -8.40 1.50 3.84
N THR A 47 -8.31 2.79 4.16
CA THR A 47 -7.07 3.46 4.56
C THR A 47 -6.37 2.75 5.71
N ILE A 48 -7.11 2.23 6.69
CA ILE A 48 -6.54 1.55 7.86
C ILE A 48 -6.03 0.15 7.47
N TRP A 49 -6.76 -0.53 6.59
CA TRP A 49 -6.29 -1.79 6.01
C TRP A 49 -5.01 -1.58 5.19
N CYS A 50 -4.94 -0.48 4.42
CA CYS A 50 -3.76 -0.09 3.68
C CYS A 50 -2.58 0.21 4.61
N LEU A 51 -2.76 1.00 5.67
CA LEU A 51 -1.71 1.31 6.63
C LEU A 51 -1.17 0.05 7.30
N ILE A 52 -2.04 -0.86 7.74
CA ILE A 52 -1.66 -2.15 8.32
C ILE A 52 -0.88 -2.98 7.30
N LEU A 53 -1.37 -3.09 6.07
CA LEU A 53 -0.69 -3.79 4.98
C LEU A 53 0.71 -3.21 4.70
N GLN A 54 0.86 -1.89 4.62
CA GLN A 54 2.16 -1.24 4.45
C GLN A 54 3.09 -1.55 5.62
N THR A 55 2.58 -1.49 6.85
CA THR A 55 3.36 -1.77 8.07
C THR A 55 3.85 -3.22 8.08
N VAL A 56 2.97 -4.18 7.81
CA VAL A 56 3.30 -5.60 7.73
C VAL A 56 4.30 -5.86 6.60
N TYR A 57 4.07 -5.28 5.42
CA TYR A 57 4.97 -5.41 4.29
C TYR A 57 6.38 -4.89 4.62
N HIS A 58 6.50 -3.68 5.15
CA HIS A 58 7.80 -3.09 5.48
C HIS A 58 8.48 -3.80 6.64
N PHE A 59 7.72 -4.37 7.58
CA PHE A 59 8.28 -5.24 8.63
C PHE A 59 8.85 -6.54 8.05
N ILE A 60 8.14 -7.20 7.13
CA ILE A 60 8.66 -8.38 6.42
C ILE A 60 9.89 -8.00 5.57
N ALA A 61 9.88 -6.81 4.96
CA ALA A 61 11.02 -6.30 4.20
C ALA A 61 12.24 -6.04 5.09
N LEU A 62 12.04 -5.48 6.29
CA LEU A 62 13.08 -5.30 7.31
C LEU A 62 13.68 -6.65 7.72
N LEU A 63 12.84 -7.63 8.04
CA LEU A 63 13.29 -8.98 8.37
C LEU A 63 14.04 -9.64 7.19
N ASN A 64 13.58 -9.44 5.95
CA ASN A 64 14.30 -9.93 4.76
C ASN A 64 15.66 -9.23 4.57
N ASP A 65 15.80 -7.97 4.98
CA ASP A 65 17.08 -7.26 4.89
C ASP A 65 18.10 -7.75 5.92
N ILE A 66 17.63 -8.26 7.07
CA ILE A 66 18.48 -8.79 8.15
C ILE A 66 18.82 -10.26 7.89
N PHE A 67 17.82 -11.08 7.55
CA PHE A 67 17.93 -12.55 7.51
C PHE A 67 17.78 -13.15 6.11
N GLY A 68 17.25 -12.39 5.17
CA GLY A 68 16.87 -12.87 3.84
C GLY A 68 17.90 -12.54 2.76
N SER A 69 17.40 -12.31 1.54
CA SER A 69 18.26 -11.93 0.42
C SER A 69 17.53 -10.95 -0.51
N ASN A 70 18.29 -9.99 -1.03
CA ASN A 70 17.85 -9.08 -2.08
C ASN A 70 18.67 -9.26 -3.37
N ALA A 71 19.29 -10.43 -3.55
CA ALA A 71 20.04 -10.74 -4.76
C ALA A 71 19.16 -10.61 -6.01
N LYS A 72 19.76 -10.18 -7.14
CA LYS A 72 19.02 -9.95 -8.39
C LYS A 72 18.46 -11.25 -8.99
N THR A 73 19.23 -12.32 -8.90
CA THR A 73 18.90 -13.65 -9.44
C THR A 73 19.27 -14.73 -8.44
N PRO A 74 18.53 -14.86 -7.31
CA PRO A 74 18.82 -15.90 -6.34
C PRO A 74 18.46 -17.26 -6.95
N LYS A 75 19.38 -18.23 -6.92
CA LYS A 75 19.11 -19.60 -7.40
C LYS A 75 17.94 -20.25 -6.65
N LYS A 76 17.82 -19.96 -5.35
CA LYS A 76 16.73 -20.41 -4.47
C LYS A 76 16.36 -19.25 -3.51
N PRO A 77 15.34 -18.43 -3.81
CA PRO A 77 14.96 -17.33 -2.93
C PRO A 77 14.43 -17.87 -1.60
N PRO A 78 14.85 -17.33 -0.44
CA PRO A 78 14.34 -17.76 0.86
C PRO A 78 12.84 -17.47 0.97
N ILE A 79 12.12 -18.21 1.82
CA ILE A 79 10.65 -18.10 1.95
C ILE A 79 10.23 -16.66 2.28
N ILE A 80 10.95 -16.00 3.20
CA ILE A 80 10.68 -14.61 3.57
C ILE A 80 10.73 -13.65 2.37
N ARG A 81 11.62 -13.92 1.41
CA ARG A 81 11.72 -13.16 0.18
C ARG A 81 10.53 -13.40 -0.74
N GLN A 82 10.07 -14.64 -0.86
CA GLN A 82 8.90 -14.98 -1.67
C GLN A 82 7.62 -14.34 -1.11
N ILE A 83 7.47 -14.36 0.23
CA ILE A 83 6.38 -13.67 0.93
C ILE A 83 6.47 -12.17 0.67
N LYS A 84 7.63 -11.56 0.90
CA LYS A 84 7.86 -10.13 0.63
C LYS A 84 7.45 -9.74 -0.79
N ASP A 85 7.96 -10.48 -1.77
CA ASP A 85 7.75 -10.14 -3.19
C ASP A 85 6.28 -10.30 -3.61
N THR A 86 5.58 -11.30 -3.08
CA THR A 86 4.13 -11.47 -3.31
C THR A 86 3.32 -10.38 -2.64
N LEU A 87 3.63 -10.06 -1.37
CA LEU A 87 2.92 -9.06 -0.61
C LEU A 87 3.14 -7.64 -1.17
N PHE A 88 4.31 -7.40 -1.79
CA PHE A 88 4.60 -6.14 -2.47
C PHE A 88 3.57 -5.78 -3.54
N SER A 89 3.15 -6.73 -4.38
CA SER A 89 2.23 -6.40 -5.48
C SER A 89 0.87 -5.95 -4.98
N LEU A 90 0.41 -6.53 -3.87
CA LEU A 90 -0.80 -6.09 -3.17
C LEU A 90 -0.56 -4.72 -2.52
N ALA A 91 0.51 -4.57 -1.74
CA ALA A 91 0.86 -3.32 -1.06
C ALA A 91 1.00 -2.14 -2.04
N PHE A 92 1.62 -2.36 -3.20
CA PHE A 92 1.78 -1.35 -4.24
C PHE A 92 0.43 -0.92 -4.82
N ALA A 93 -0.38 -1.87 -5.31
CA ALA A 93 -1.67 -1.55 -5.91
C ALA A 93 -2.60 -0.84 -4.91
N THR A 94 -2.67 -1.33 -3.66
CA THR A 94 -3.51 -0.75 -2.62
C THR A 94 -3.06 0.64 -2.20
N ALA A 95 -1.75 0.89 -1.99
CA ALA A 95 -1.26 2.20 -1.59
C ALA A 95 -1.50 3.27 -2.67
N ILE A 96 -1.21 2.94 -3.94
CA ILE A 96 -1.44 3.88 -5.04
C ILE A 96 -2.94 4.13 -5.21
N TYR A 97 -3.77 3.09 -5.10
CA TYR A 97 -5.23 3.24 -5.18
C TYR A 97 -5.77 4.14 -4.05
N VAL A 98 -5.41 3.88 -2.79
CA VAL A 98 -5.86 4.67 -1.64
C VAL A 98 -5.42 6.13 -1.77
N SER A 99 -4.17 6.38 -2.18
CA SER A 99 -3.70 7.74 -2.43
C SER A 99 -4.51 8.45 -3.52
N ILE A 100 -4.68 7.82 -4.69
CA ILE A 100 -5.42 8.43 -5.80
C ILE A 100 -6.88 8.66 -5.40
N ALA A 101 -7.57 7.64 -4.89
CA ALA A 101 -8.97 7.74 -4.52
C ALA A 101 -9.20 8.83 -3.47
N PHE A 102 -8.38 8.88 -2.41
CA PHE A 102 -8.50 9.90 -1.38
C PHE A 102 -8.27 11.30 -1.96
N TRP A 103 -7.12 11.55 -2.59
CA TRP A 103 -6.78 12.91 -3.04
C TRP A 103 -7.67 13.39 -4.18
N SER A 104 -8.14 12.50 -5.06
CA SER A 104 -9.10 12.86 -6.11
C SER A 104 -10.44 13.28 -5.52
N ILE A 105 -11.01 12.52 -4.59
CA ILE A 105 -12.28 12.89 -3.96
C ILE A 105 -12.10 14.13 -3.07
N TYR A 106 -11.00 14.19 -2.30
CA TYR A 106 -10.66 15.34 -1.46
C TYR A 106 -10.59 16.65 -2.25
N ALA A 107 -9.98 16.62 -3.45
CA ALA A 107 -9.86 17.79 -4.31
C ALA A 107 -11.19 18.23 -4.94
N ILE A 108 -12.14 17.30 -5.13
CA ILE A 108 -13.48 17.61 -5.66
C ILE A 108 -14.37 18.14 -4.53
N ASP A 109 -14.52 17.35 -3.46
CA ASP A 109 -15.27 17.70 -2.27
C ASP A 109 -14.80 16.81 -1.10
N LYS A 110 -14.02 17.40 -0.19
CA LYS A 110 -13.47 16.69 0.97
C LYS A 110 -14.55 16.21 1.94
N GLU A 111 -15.72 16.83 2.01
CA GLU A 111 -16.78 16.43 2.93
C GLU A 111 -17.35 15.04 2.60
N LEU A 112 -17.10 14.54 1.38
CA LEU A 112 -17.50 13.21 0.95
C LEU A 112 -16.75 12.05 1.61
N ILE A 113 -15.55 12.31 2.14
CA ILE A 113 -14.65 11.28 2.70
C ILE A 113 -13.90 11.70 3.97
N PHE A 114 -13.65 13.00 4.17
CA PHE A 114 -12.93 13.55 5.31
C PHE A 114 -13.54 14.90 5.73
N PRO A 115 -14.74 14.87 6.36
CA PRO A 115 -15.45 16.06 6.80
C PRO A 115 -14.64 16.95 7.75
N GLU A 116 -14.90 18.26 7.75
CA GLU A 116 -14.15 19.24 8.56
C GLU A 116 -14.15 18.92 10.07
N HIS A 117 -15.26 18.40 10.59
CA HIS A 117 -15.35 18.01 12.00
C HIS A 117 -14.49 16.79 12.35
N ILE A 118 -14.19 15.92 11.38
CA ILE A 118 -13.24 14.81 11.53
C ILE A 118 -11.81 15.34 11.36
N GLU A 119 -11.59 16.19 10.36
CA GLU A 119 -10.28 16.79 10.07
C GLU A 119 -9.66 17.49 11.28
N LYS A 120 -10.46 18.27 12.02
CA LYS A 120 -10.04 18.99 13.23
C LYS A 120 -9.52 18.10 14.36
N LEU A 121 -9.80 16.79 14.32
CA LEU A 121 -9.32 15.84 15.32
C LEU A 121 -7.86 15.45 15.08
N TYR A 122 -7.37 15.55 13.85
CA TYR A 122 -6.08 15.05 13.43
C TYR A 122 -5.05 16.15 13.23
N HIS A 123 -3.79 15.87 13.58
CA HIS A 123 -2.69 16.69 13.07
C HIS A 123 -2.60 16.52 11.54
N PRO A 124 -2.41 17.58 10.73
CA PRO A 124 -2.42 17.49 9.26
C PRO A 124 -1.45 16.44 8.69
N SER A 125 -0.30 16.24 9.34
CA SER A 125 0.67 15.22 8.94
C SER A 125 0.11 13.79 8.96
N PHE A 126 -0.88 13.49 9.81
CA PHE A 126 -1.48 12.15 9.88
C PHE A 126 -2.22 11.82 8.61
N ASN A 127 -2.91 12.82 8.03
CA ASN A 127 -3.58 12.65 6.75
C ASN A 127 -2.57 12.29 5.65
N HIS A 128 -1.41 12.94 5.63
CA HIS A 128 -0.33 12.58 4.71
C HIS A 128 0.27 11.20 5.00
N VAL A 129 0.41 10.78 6.26
CA VAL A 129 0.89 9.42 6.56
C VAL A 129 -0.08 8.38 6.00
N LEU A 130 -1.39 8.61 6.17
CA LEU A 130 -2.44 7.70 5.76
C LEU A 130 -2.65 7.65 4.24
N HIS A 131 -2.48 8.76 3.54
CA HIS A 131 -2.90 8.90 2.14
C HIS A 131 -1.80 9.34 1.16
N THR A 132 -0.62 9.77 1.62
CA THR A 132 0.49 10.17 0.74
C THR A 132 1.71 9.29 0.95
N THR A 133 2.19 9.13 2.18
CA THR A 133 3.47 8.45 2.42
C THR A 133 3.38 6.96 2.11
N VAL A 134 2.20 6.34 2.24
CA VAL A 134 1.98 4.94 1.80
C VAL A 134 2.36 4.71 0.33
N SER A 135 2.01 5.63 -0.57
CA SER A 135 2.38 5.53 -2.00
C SER A 135 3.83 5.95 -2.24
N VAL A 136 4.30 7.02 -1.60
CA VAL A 136 5.68 7.48 -1.73
C VAL A 136 6.67 6.39 -1.27
N PHE A 137 6.44 5.79 -0.11
CA PHE A 137 7.33 4.77 0.44
C PHE A 137 7.30 3.47 -0.37
N ILE A 138 6.14 3.03 -0.87
CA ILE A 138 6.09 1.83 -1.70
C ILE A 138 6.74 2.06 -3.08
N ILE A 139 6.70 3.29 -3.62
CA ILE A 139 7.44 3.68 -4.83
C ILE A 139 8.94 3.68 -4.56
N ILE A 140 9.40 4.27 -3.44
CA ILE A 140 10.82 4.21 -3.05
C ILE A 140 11.26 2.76 -2.98
N GLU A 141 10.48 1.90 -2.34
CA GLU A 141 10.79 0.47 -2.24
C GLU A 141 10.86 -0.22 -3.62
N LEU A 142 9.95 0.09 -4.55
CA LEU A 142 10.02 -0.35 -5.95
C LEU A 142 11.36 0.03 -6.57
N LEU A 143 11.80 1.27 -6.36
CA LEU A 143 13.01 1.84 -6.94
C LEU A 143 14.28 1.33 -6.25
N THR A 144 14.26 0.96 -4.98
CA THR A 144 15.48 0.65 -4.21
C THR A 144 15.71 -0.84 -3.96
N SER A 145 14.68 -1.69 -4.05
CA SER A 145 14.81 -3.13 -3.87
C SER A 145 14.37 -3.91 -5.11
N TYR A 146 15.22 -4.84 -5.55
CA TYR A 146 14.79 -5.89 -6.49
C TYR A 146 13.70 -6.73 -5.87
N ARG A 147 12.89 -7.40 -6.70
CA ARG A 147 11.83 -8.35 -6.32
C ARG A 147 11.48 -9.21 -7.53
N ASN A 148 11.06 -10.44 -7.28
CA ASN A 148 10.44 -11.28 -8.28
C ASN A 148 8.94 -11.05 -8.23
N TYR A 149 8.42 -10.22 -9.12
CA TYR A 149 6.99 -9.94 -9.15
C TYR A 149 6.20 -11.26 -9.30
N PRO A 150 5.14 -11.49 -8.51
CA PRO A 150 4.41 -12.75 -8.58
C PRO A 150 3.75 -12.94 -9.95
N SER A 151 3.44 -14.19 -10.29
CA SER A 151 2.64 -14.47 -11.48
C SER A 151 1.28 -13.77 -11.36
N ARG A 152 0.72 -13.32 -12.49
CA ARG A 152 -0.59 -12.64 -12.51
C ARG A 152 -1.70 -13.43 -11.82
N LYS A 153 -1.68 -14.76 -11.93
CA LYS A 153 -2.65 -15.63 -11.23
C LYS A 153 -2.56 -15.46 -9.71
N ILE A 154 -1.36 -15.55 -9.15
CA ILE A 154 -1.13 -15.40 -7.71
C ILE A 154 -1.42 -13.96 -7.28
N GLY A 155 -0.85 -12.98 -7.98
CA GLY A 155 -1.00 -11.57 -7.65
C GLY A 155 -2.44 -11.10 -7.69
N PHE A 156 -3.20 -11.44 -8.74
CA PHE A 156 -4.62 -11.12 -8.80
C PHE A 156 -5.45 -11.91 -7.79
N SER A 157 -5.12 -13.17 -7.50
CA SER A 157 -5.83 -13.92 -6.47
C SER A 157 -5.68 -13.24 -5.11
N VAL A 158 -4.45 -12.88 -4.70
CA VAL A 158 -4.19 -12.20 -3.43
C VAL A 158 -4.88 -10.84 -3.38
N MET A 159 -4.78 -10.06 -4.47
CA MET A 159 -5.43 -8.75 -4.58
C MET A 159 -6.96 -8.86 -4.47
N LEU A 160 -7.57 -9.75 -5.25
CA LEU A 160 -9.02 -9.90 -5.28
C LEU A 160 -9.54 -10.40 -3.92
N THR A 161 -8.86 -11.35 -3.28
CA THR A 161 -9.20 -11.78 -1.92
C THR A 161 -9.19 -10.60 -0.96
N PHE A 162 -8.14 -9.77 -0.95
CA PHE A 162 -8.05 -8.60 -0.06
C PHE A 162 -9.20 -7.60 -0.28
N PHE A 163 -9.45 -7.20 -1.54
CA PHE A 163 -10.51 -6.22 -1.83
C PHE A 163 -11.91 -6.78 -1.61
N ILE A 164 -12.17 -8.05 -1.95
CA ILE A 164 -13.45 -8.71 -1.65
C ILE A 164 -13.66 -8.77 -0.13
N SER A 165 -12.65 -9.14 0.66
CA SER A 165 -12.76 -9.15 2.12
C SER A 165 -13.14 -7.78 2.68
N TYR A 166 -12.52 -6.71 2.17
CA TYR A 166 -12.89 -5.35 2.57
C TYR A 166 -14.33 -4.99 2.14
N ILE A 167 -14.75 -5.35 0.93
CA ILE A 167 -16.11 -5.07 0.43
C ILE A 167 -17.17 -5.82 1.25
N VAL A 168 -16.92 -7.10 1.55
CA VAL A 168 -17.80 -7.90 2.43
C VAL A 168 -17.91 -7.24 3.79
N TRP A 169 -16.79 -6.77 4.36
CA TRP A 169 -16.78 -6.06 5.64
C TRP A 169 -17.57 -4.74 5.58
N PHE A 170 -17.34 -3.94 4.55
CA PHE A 170 -18.04 -2.68 4.29
C PHE A 170 -19.56 -2.87 4.21
N PHE A 171 -20.04 -3.87 3.46
CA PHE A 171 -21.47 -4.18 3.40
C PHE A 171 -22.02 -4.81 4.68
N THR A 172 -21.22 -5.58 5.40
CA THR A 172 -21.61 -6.11 6.71
C THR A 172 -21.86 -4.98 7.71
N ILE A 173 -21.04 -3.94 7.70
CA ILE A 173 -21.26 -2.74 8.54
C ILE A 173 -22.57 -2.07 8.15
N TYR A 174 -22.82 -1.83 6.86
CA TYR A 174 -24.07 -1.24 6.40
C TYR A 174 -25.30 -2.09 6.80
N ALA A 175 -25.23 -3.41 6.60
CA ALA A 175 -26.31 -4.32 6.96
C ALA A 175 -26.62 -4.33 8.46
N LYS A 176 -25.60 -4.17 9.32
CA LYS A 176 -25.76 -4.14 10.78
C LYS A 176 -26.21 -2.79 11.33
N THR A 177 -25.79 -1.70 10.70
CA THR A 177 -25.91 -0.34 11.28
C THR A 177 -26.86 0.57 10.51
N GLY A 178 -27.22 0.21 9.27
CA GLY A 178 -27.99 1.07 8.36
C GLY A 178 -27.23 2.31 7.87
N ALA A 179 -25.97 2.51 8.29
CA ALA A 179 -25.19 3.69 7.98
C ALA A 179 -24.00 3.38 7.07
N TRP A 180 -23.76 4.27 6.12
CA TRP A 180 -22.60 4.20 5.24
C TRP A 180 -21.35 4.75 5.92
N VAL A 181 -20.22 4.08 5.70
CA VAL A 181 -18.90 4.49 6.23
C VAL A 181 -18.47 5.84 5.66
N TYR A 182 -18.70 6.07 4.37
CA TYR A 182 -18.36 7.32 3.69
C TYR A 182 -19.63 8.06 3.26
N PRO A 183 -19.73 9.38 3.51
CA PRO A 183 -20.87 10.20 3.08
C PRO A 183 -21.21 10.06 1.60
N VAL A 184 -20.23 9.89 0.72
CA VAL A 184 -20.44 9.72 -0.73
C VAL A 184 -21.46 8.61 -1.08
N PHE A 185 -21.49 7.51 -0.32
CA PHE A 185 -22.42 6.41 -0.60
C PHE A 185 -23.88 6.73 -0.25
N LYS A 186 -24.12 7.73 0.61
CA LYS A 186 -25.49 8.24 0.88
C LYS A 186 -26.07 8.92 -0.36
N LEU A 187 -25.23 9.54 -1.18
CA LEU A 187 -25.63 10.25 -2.41
C LEU A 187 -25.88 9.29 -3.58
N PHE A 188 -25.27 8.11 -3.56
CA PHE A 188 -25.39 7.15 -4.65
C PHE A 188 -26.66 6.31 -4.56
N THR A 189 -27.32 6.14 -5.71
CA THR A 189 -28.29 5.06 -5.91
C THR A 189 -27.58 3.70 -5.90
N TRP A 190 -28.31 2.62 -5.68
CA TRP A 190 -27.73 1.26 -5.69
C TRP A 190 -26.93 0.93 -6.97
N PRO A 191 -27.41 1.25 -8.19
CA PRO A 191 -26.61 1.06 -9.40
C PRO A 191 -25.28 1.83 -9.37
N LEU A 192 -25.28 3.08 -8.92
CA LEU A 192 -24.06 3.89 -8.81
C LEU A 192 -23.07 3.31 -7.78
N ARG A 193 -23.57 2.74 -6.66
CA ARG A 193 -22.70 2.06 -5.69
C ARG A 193 -22.01 0.84 -6.31
N VAL A 194 -22.74 0.03 -7.09
CA VAL A 194 -22.17 -1.12 -7.79
C VAL A 194 -21.12 -0.66 -8.81
N VAL A 195 -21.44 0.36 -9.62
CA VAL A 195 -20.50 0.94 -10.59
C VAL A 195 -19.23 1.45 -9.90
N PHE A 196 -19.36 2.19 -8.80
CA PHE A 196 -18.22 2.70 -8.03
C PHE A 196 -17.32 1.57 -7.53
N ILE A 197 -17.89 0.47 -7.02
CA ILE A 197 -17.13 -0.69 -6.55
C ILE A 197 -16.43 -1.40 -7.70
N VAL A 198 -17.12 -1.64 -8.81
CA VAL A 198 -16.55 -2.29 -10.00
C VAL A 198 -15.39 -1.46 -10.57
N LEU A 199 -15.58 -0.15 -10.68
CA LEU A 199 -14.52 0.77 -11.12
C LEU A 199 -13.34 0.73 -10.16
N SER A 200 -13.59 0.74 -8.84
CA SER A 200 -12.53 0.66 -7.83
C SER A 200 -11.68 -0.60 -7.92
N ILE A 201 -12.30 -1.77 -8.05
CA ILE A 201 -11.58 -3.05 -8.22
C ILE A 201 -10.81 -3.04 -9.55
N SER A 202 -11.42 -2.54 -10.61
CA SER A 202 -10.80 -2.45 -11.94
C SER A 202 -9.56 -1.54 -11.90
N THR A 203 -9.66 -0.38 -11.25
CA THR A 203 -8.51 0.53 -11.05
C THR A 203 -7.41 -0.14 -10.25
N ALA A 204 -7.73 -0.86 -9.16
CA ALA A 204 -6.73 -1.61 -8.40
C ALA A 204 -6.03 -2.68 -9.26
N ALA A 205 -6.77 -3.39 -10.11
CA ALA A 205 -6.21 -4.36 -11.05
C ALA A 205 -5.28 -3.72 -12.08
N LEU A 206 -5.66 -2.57 -12.63
CA LEU A 206 -4.83 -1.79 -13.55
C LEU A 206 -3.54 -1.30 -12.86
N LEU A 207 -3.64 -0.85 -11.60
CA LEU A 207 -2.49 -0.44 -10.80
C LEU A 207 -1.54 -1.61 -10.48
N TYR A 208 -2.08 -2.81 -10.24
CA TYR A 208 -1.26 -4.03 -10.14
C TYR A 208 -0.46 -4.27 -11.43
N MET A 209 -1.11 -4.18 -12.60
CA MET A 209 -0.44 -4.37 -13.89
C MET A 209 0.59 -3.26 -14.17
N PHE A 210 0.28 -2.03 -13.76
CA PHE A 210 1.22 -0.92 -13.83
C PHE A 210 2.44 -1.15 -12.95
N GLY A 211 2.25 -1.63 -11.72
CA GLY A 211 3.35 -2.03 -10.82
C GLY A 211 4.22 -3.14 -11.40
N GLU A 212 3.64 -4.14 -12.06
CA GLU A 212 4.36 -5.21 -12.78
C GLU A 212 5.27 -4.60 -13.88
N LYS A 213 4.71 -3.71 -14.71
CA LYS A 213 5.46 -3.05 -15.79
C LYS A 213 6.61 -2.19 -15.25
N LEU A 214 6.34 -1.36 -14.24
CA LEU A 214 7.37 -0.53 -13.59
C LEU A 214 8.47 -1.38 -12.98
N ASN A 215 8.12 -2.48 -12.29
CA ASN A 215 9.10 -3.38 -11.72
C ASN A 215 10.04 -3.96 -12.80
N ASN A 216 9.48 -4.41 -13.92
CA ASN A 216 10.25 -4.97 -15.03
C ASN A 216 11.17 -3.92 -15.67
N PHE A 217 10.66 -2.70 -15.86
CA PHE A 217 11.43 -1.58 -16.39
C PHE A 217 12.63 -1.21 -15.49
N VAL A 218 12.39 -1.10 -14.18
CA VAL A 218 13.44 -0.79 -13.20
C VAL A 218 14.46 -1.92 -13.12
N CYS A 219 14.01 -3.17 -13.20
CA CYS A 219 14.91 -4.33 -13.18
C CYS A 219 15.76 -4.45 -14.46
N SER A 220 15.22 -4.13 -15.64
CA SER A 220 15.95 -4.18 -16.91
C SER A 220 17.06 -3.13 -17.00
N HIS A 221 16.77 -1.87 -16.69
CA HIS A 221 17.76 -0.77 -16.67
C HIS A 221 18.93 -1.07 -15.71
N LYS A 222 18.60 -1.67 -14.57
CA LYS A 222 19.56 -2.11 -13.57
C LYS A 222 20.41 -3.30 -13.99
N LYS A 223 19.98 -4.08 -14.99
CA LYS A 223 20.75 -5.17 -15.61
C LYS A 223 21.73 -4.59 -16.63
N GLU A 224 21.26 -3.70 -17.50
CA GLU A 224 22.07 -3.03 -18.53
C GLU A 224 23.21 -2.20 -17.91
N SER A 225 22.91 -1.38 -16.90
CA SER A 225 23.91 -0.55 -16.22
C SER A 225 25.03 -1.40 -15.58
N TYR A 226 24.67 -2.59 -15.06
CA TYR A 226 25.64 -3.51 -14.47
C TYR A 226 26.53 -4.16 -15.53
N SER A 227 25.98 -4.57 -16.68
CA SER A 227 26.77 -5.12 -17.79
C SER A 227 27.73 -4.10 -18.38
N VAL A 228 27.29 -2.85 -18.58
CA VAL A 228 28.15 -1.77 -19.08
C VAL A 228 29.27 -1.45 -18.10
N GLY A 229 28.97 -1.39 -16.79
CA GLY A 229 29.98 -1.18 -15.75
C GLY A 229 31.06 -2.28 -15.73
N ILE A 230 30.68 -3.55 -15.89
CA ILE A 230 31.65 -4.66 -15.99
C ILE A 230 32.52 -4.51 -17.24
N GLN A 231 31.92 -4.23 -18.41
CA GLN A 231 32.65 -4.08 -19.67
C GLN A 231 33.65 -2.92 -19.61
N ASN A 232 33.26 -1.78 -19.03
CA ASN A 232 34.13 -0.62 -18.87
C ASN A 232 35.26 -0.87 -17.85
N GLY A 233 34.96 -1.54 -16.73
CA GLY A 233 35.96 -1.92 -15.73
C GLY A 233 36.98 -2.94 -16.24
N THR A 234 36.57 -3.92 -17.06
CA THR A 234 37.49 -4.87 -17.70
C THR A 234 38.35 -4.20 -18.79
N SER A 235 37.81 -3.22 -19.52
CA SER A 235 38.58 -2.44 -20.52
C SER A 235 39.64 -1.54 -19.87
N GLN A 236 39.33 -0.87 -18.75
CA GLN A 236 40.30 -0.07 -18.00
C GLN A 236 41.36 -0.91 -17.28
N GLY A 237 41.02 -2.11 -16.80
CA GLY A 237 41.98 -3.05 -16.20
C GLY A 237 43.05 -3.55 -17.17
N LYS A 238 42.77 -3.60 -18.48
CA LYS A 238 43.75 -3.97 -19.51
C LYS A 238 44.69 -2.82 -19.90
N LYS A 239 44.31 -1.55 -19.72
CA LYS A 239 45.14 -0.38 -20.07
C LYS A 239 46.20 0.00 -19.03
N LYS A 240 46.23 -0.64 -17.86
CA LYS A 240 47.22 -0.40 -16.79
C LYS A 240 48.34 -1.44 -16.69
N ARG A 241 48.46 -2.33 -17.68
CA ARG A 241 49.55 -3.32 -17.79
C ARG A 241 50.31 -3.10 -19.11
N THR A 242 51.02 -1.99 -19.20
CA THR A 242 52.11 -1.73 -20.16
C THR A 242 53.07 -0.77 -19.51
#